data_AF-A0ABD6EXK1-F1
#
_entry.id   AF-A0ABD6EXK1-F1
#
_cell.length_a   1.000
_cell.length_b   1.000
_cell.length_c   1.000
_cell.angle_alpha   90.00
_cell.angle_beta   90.00
_cell.angle_gamma   90.00
#
_symmetry.space_group_name_H-M   'P 1'
#
loop_
_entity.id
_entity.type
_entity.pdbx_description
1 polymer ?
#
loop_
_entity_poly.entity_id
_entity_poly.type
_entity_poly.pdbx_seq_one_letter_code
_entity_poly.pdbx_strand_id
1 'polypeptide(L)'
;MPDYIKQVTVTGDVSTIVDDVHLLEEWCAEIAKEIWEQKPEFGIIHIQGLRAASNPDHLSERIIKSEKLIARFSTGFQLSSNNVF
;
A
#
# COMPACT_ATOMS: atom_id res chain seq x y z
N MET A 1 5.08 -31.72 -3.90
CA MET A 1 4.30 -30.85 -2.99
C MET A 1 3.82 -29.67 -3.81
N PRO A 2 2.58 -29.18 -3.65
CA PRO A 2 2.20 -27.93 -4.29
C PRO A 2 3.13 -26.81 -3.82
N ASP A 3 3.65 -26.02 -4.74
CA ASP A 3 4.37 -24.80 -4.40
C ASP A 3 3.34 -23.79 -3.88
N TYR A 4 3.37 -23.52 -2.57
CA TYR A 4 2.50 -22.51 -1.95
C TYR A 4 3.22 -21.18 -1.96
N ILE A 5 2.54 -20.13 -2.45
CA ILE A 5 3.00 -18.74 -2.39
C ILE A 5 2.44 -18.12 -1.12
N LYS A 6 3.29 -17.59 -0.23
CA LYS A 6 2.86 -16.80 0.91
C LYS A 6 2.52 -15.39 0.41
N GLN A 7 1.23 -15.10 0.40
CA GLN A 7 0.71 -13.77 0.12
C GLN A 7 0.36 -13.05 1.43
N VAL A 8 0.69 -11.77 1.50
CA VAL A 8 0.20 -10.85 2.54
C VAL A 8 -0.65 -9.78 1.90
N THR A 9 -1.79 -9.48 2.51
CA THR A 9 -2.69 -8.44 2.05
C THR A 9 -2.97 -7.47 3.18
N VAL A 10 -2.69 -6.19 2.96
CA VAL A 10 -2.98 -5.10 3.88
C VAL A 10 -4.10 -4.27 3.29
N THR A 11 -5.07 -3.90 4.12
CA THR A 11 -6.11 -2.93 3.76
C THR A 11 -6.01 -1.73 4.68
N GLY A 12 -5.98 -0.52 4.11
CA GLY A 12 -6.00 0.71 4.89
C GLY A 12 -6.90 1.76 4.26
N ASP A 13 -7.63 2.49 5.09
CA ASP A 13 -8.36 3.68 4.70
C ASP A 13 -7.49 4.91 4.93
N VAL A 14 -7.22 5.65 3.87
CA VAL A 14 -6.41 6.88 3.93
C VAL A 14 -7.27 8.14 3.88
N SER A 15 -8.61 8.04 3.87
CA SER A 15 -9.54 9.16 3.67
C SER A 15 -9.30 10.35 4.60
N THR A 16 -8.79 10.11 5.82
CA THR A 16 -8.52 11.14 6.83
C THR A 16 -7.11 11.73 6.77
N ILE A 17 -6.20 11.10 6.02
CA ILE A 17 -4.77 11.45 5.94
C ILE A 17 -4.31 11.81 4.52
N VAL A 18 -5.21 11.80 3.54
CA VAL A 18 -4.90 12.03 2.11
C VAL A 18 -4.16 13.34 1.82
N ASP A 19 -4.43 14.40 2.58
CA ASP A 19 -3.83 15.72 2.39
C ASP A 19 -2.64 15.97 3.33
N ASP A 20 -2.41 15.08 4.31
CA ASP A 20 -1.25 15.15 5.21
C ASP A 20 -0.12 14.25 4.71
N VAL A 21 0.85 14.89 4.08
CA VAL A 21 2.01 14.23 3.49
C VAL A 21 2.80 13.43 4.52
N HIS A 22 2.96 13.95 5.74
CA HIS A 22 3.77 13.31 6.76
C HIS A 22 3.10 12.04 7.27
N LEU A 23 1.80 12.13 7.58
CA LEU A 23 1.01 10.98 8.01
C LEU A 23 0.94 9.88 6.94
N LEU A 24 0.86 10.25 5.67
CA LEU A 24 0.89 9.28 4.57
C LEU A 24 2.24 8.55 4.48
N GLU A 25 3.34 9.25 4.67
CA GLU A 25 4.70 8.68 4.64
C GLU A 25 5.00 7.79 5.85
N GLU A 26 4.45 8.11 7.01
CA GLU A 26 4.47 7.26 8.20
C GLU A 26 3.62 6.01 7.99
N TRP A 27 2.39 6.17 7.49
CA TRP A 27 1.51 5.04 7.16
C TRP A 27 2.18 4.08 6.19
N CYS A 28 2.79 4.57 5.11
CA CYS A 28 3.53 3.73 4.17
C CYS A 28 4.71 2.99 4.84
N ALA A 29 5.36 3.58 5.85
CA ALA A 29 6.47 2.98 6.57
C ALA A 29 6.02 1.80 7.44
N GLU A 30 4.93 1.98 8.18
CA GLU A 30 4.37 0.95 9.03
C GLU A 30 3.83 -0.21 8.19
N ILE A 31 3.10 0.07 7.10
CA ILE A 31 2.65 -0.99 6.20
C ILE A 31 3.83 -1.76 5.59
N ALA A 32 4.87 -1.06 5.16
CA ALA A 32 6.08 -1.71 4.65
C ALA A 32 6.74 -2.63 5.70
N LYS A 33 6.77 -2.21 6.97
CA LYS A 33 7.31 -2.98 8.09
C LYS A 33 6.46 -4.21 8.38
N GLU A 34 5.15 -4.06 8.51
CA GLU A 34 4.21 -5.16 8.76
C GLU A 34 4.28 -6.25 7.69
N ILE A 35 4.41 -5.85 6.43
CA ILE A 35 4.51 -6.79 5.33
C ILE A 35 5.88 -7.47 5.33
N TRP A 36 6.96 -6.72 5.57
CA TRP A 36 8.31 -7.27 5.63
C TRP A 36 8.50 -8.31 6.74
N GLU A 37 7.96 -8.06 7.94
CA GLU A 37 8.07 -8.99 9.08
C GLU A 37 7.47 -10.36 8.78
N GLN A 38 6.47 -10.40 7.89
CA GLN A 38 5.84 -11.63 7.45
C GLN A 38 6.63 -12.35 6.35
N LYS A 39 7.63 -11.72 5.72
CA LYS A 39 8.45 -12.29 4.62
C LYS A 39 7.62 -12.99 3.53
N PRO A 40 6.64 -12.32 2.90
CA PRO A 40 5.85 -12.91 1.83
C PRO A 40 6.63 -12.99 0.52
N GLU A 41 6.27 -13.94 -0.33
CA GLU A 41 6.66 -13.92 -1.75
C GLU A 41 5.83 -12.90 -2.55
N PHE A 42 4.65 -12.51 -2.08
CA PHE A 42 3.79 -11.52 -2.74
C PHE A 42 3.01 -10.63 -1.76
N GLY A 43 2.98 -9.32 -2.02
CA GLY A 43 2.26 -8.34 -1.20
C GLY A 43 1.19 -7.58 -1.98
N ILE A 44 0.02 -7.44 -1.37
CA ILE A 44 -1.08 -6.62 -1.89
C ILE A 44 -1.40 -5.52 -0.87
N ILE A 45 -1.49 -4.28 -1.34
CA ILE A 45 -2.03 -3.17 -0.55
C ILE A 45 -3.33 -2.71 -1.20
N HIS A 46 -4.42 -2.86 -0.46
CA HIS A 46 -5.72 -2.35 -0.82
C HIS A 46 -5.97 -1.03 -0.09
N ILE A 47 -6.12 0.06 -0.85
CA ILE A 47 -6.28 1.41 -0.32
C ILE A 47 -7.70 1.89 -0.53
N GLN A 48 -8.35 2.26 0.56
CA GLN A 48 -9.67 2.88 0.60
C GLN A 48 -9.53 4.39 0.83
N GLY A 49 -10.54 5.17 0.43
CA GLY A 49 -10.56 6.60 0.69
C GLY A 49 -9.71 7.47 -0.24
N LEU A 50 -9.11 6.88 -1.29
CA LEU A 50 -8.24 7.60 -2.23
C LEU A 50 -8.92 8.80 -2.91
N ARG A 51 -10.25 8.74 -3.12
CA ARG A 51 -11.07 9.82 -3.70
C ARG A 51 -11.28 11.01 -2.76
N ALA A 52 -10.96 10.90 -1.47
CA ALA A 52 -11.01 12.03 -0.56
C ALA A 52 -9.90 13.05 -0.88
N ALA A 53 -8.84 12.61 -1.58
CA ALA A 53 -7.74 13.48 -1.97
C ALA A 53 -8.18 14.49 -3.03
N SER A 54 -7.63 15.71 -2.94
CA SER A 54 -7.76 16.74 -3.97
C SER A 54 -7.25 16.29 -5.35
N ASN A 55 -6.22 15.43 -5.37
CA ASN A 55 -5.69 14.78 -6.57
C ASN A 55 -5.39 13.30 -6.32
N PRO A 56 -6.37 12.41 -6.55
CA PRO A 56 -6.24 10.97 -6.29
C PRO A 56 -5.14 10.29 -7.11
N ASP A 57 -4.96 10.68 -8.37
CA ASP A 57 -3.95 10.09 -9.25
C ASP A 57 -2.54 10.41 -8.74
N HIS A 58 -2.29 11.67 -8.40
CA HIS A 58 -1.02 12.08 -7.80
C HIS A 58 -0.75 11.38 -6.46
N LEU A 59 -1.77 11.23 -5.62
CA LEU A 59 -1.66 10.50 -4.36
C LEU A 59 -1.30 9.02 -4.61
N SER A 60 -1.96 8.36 -5.56
CA SER A 60 -1.67 6.97 -5.92
C SER A 60 -0.24 6.79 -6.40
N GLU A 61 0.27 7.70 -7.26
CA GLU A 61 1.64 7.67 -7.73
C GLU A 61 2.63 7.82 -6.59
N ARG A 62 2.36 8.72 -5.63
CA ARG A 62 3.23 8.91 -4.46
C ARG A 62 3.31 7.67 -3.59
N ILE A 63 2.18 7.00 -3.36
CA ILE A 63 2.15 5.76 -2.59
C ILE A 63 2.92 4.66 -3.32
N ILE A 64 2.71 4.49 -4.63
CA ILE A 64 3.44 3.51 -5.44
C ILE A 64 4.94 3.81 -5.46
N LYS A 65 5.33 5.09 -5.58
CA LYS A 65 6.72 5.55 -5.61
C LYS A 65 7.37 5.65 -4.22
N SER A 66 6.64 5.30 -3.15
CA SER A 66 7.20 5.33 -1.81
C SER A 66 8.36 4.33 -1.71
N GLU A 67 9.58 4.84 -1.55
CA GLU A 67 10.79 4.02 -1.45
C GLU A 67 10.68 2.98 -0.33
N LYS A 68 9.94 3.30 0.74
CA LYS A 68 9.68 2.40 1.86
C LYS A 68 8.88 1.16 1.43
N LEU A 69 7.90 1.34 0.54
CA LEU A 69 7.11 0.24 -0.02
C LEU A 69 7.91 -0.51 -1.08
N ILE A 70 8.52 0.20 -2.04
CA ILE A 70 9.28 -0.41 -3.14
C ILE A 70 10.46 -1.26 -2.62
N ALA A 71 11.23 -0.77 -1.66
CA ALA A 71 12.44 -1.44 -1.18
C ALA A 71 12.16 -2.79 -0.47
N ARG A 72 10.90 -3.06 -0.10
CA ARG A 72 10.51 -4.26 0.66
C ARG A 72 9.88 -5.36 -0.21
N PHE A 73 9.52 -5.07 -1.47
CA PHE A 73 8.94 -6.05 -2.40
C PHE A 73 9.94 -6.45 -3.47
N SER A 74 10.53 -7.64 -3.36
CA SER A 74 11.49 -8.18 -4.33
C SER A 74 10.87 -8.78 -5.59
N THR A 75 9.55 -9.04 -5.60
CA THR A 75 8.90 -9.92 -6.58
C THR A 75 7.59 -9.39 -7.18
N GLY A 76 6.95 -8.38 -6.57
CA GLY A 76 5.76 -7.75 -7.12
C GLY A 76 4.94 -6.99 -6.09
N PHE A 77 4.38 -5.86 -6.48
CA PHE A 77 3.52 -4.99 -5.67
C PHE A 77 2.25 -4.67 -6.47
N GLN A 78 1.08 -4.91 -5.88
CA GLN A 78 -0.20 -4.54 -6.49
C GLN A 78 -0.99 -3.62 -5.56
N LEU A 79 -1.30 -2.43 -6.08
CA LEU A 79 -2.21 -1.48 -5.45
C LEU A 79 -3.62 -1.69 -6.01
N SER A 80 -4.60 -1.85 -5.14
CA SER A 80 -6.02 -1.95 -5.50
C SER A 80 -6.82 -0.91 -4.74
N SER A 81 -7.78 -0.25 -5.38
CA SER A 81 -8.73 0.65 -4.72
C SER A 81 -10.16 0.35 -5.17
N ASN A 82 -11.06 0.25 -4.21
CA ASN A 82 -12.47 0.02 -4.49
C ASN A 82 -13.21 1.35 -4.72
N ASN A 83 -13.65 1.56 -5.97
CA ASN A 83 -14.65 2.56 -6.33
C ASN A 83 -16.04 1.97 -6.08
N VAL A 84 -16.51 1.95 -4.83
CA VAL A 84 -17.91 1.59 -4.56
C VAL A 84 -18.76 2.85 -4.71
N PHE A 85 -19.74 2.75 -5.60
CA PHE A 85 -20.72 3.79 -5.97
C PHE A 85 -21.69 4.12 -4.83
#